data_AF-A0A8S9Y6E3-F1
#
_entry.id   AF-A0A8S9Y6E3-F1
#
_cell.length_a   1.000
_cell.length_b   1.000
_cell.length_c   1.000
_cell.angle_alpha   90.00
_cell.angle_beta   90.00
_cell.angle_gamma   90.00
#
_symmetry.space_group_name_H-M   'P 1'
#
loop_
_entity.id
_entity.type
_entity.pdbx_description
1 polymer ?
#
loop_
_entity_poly.entity_id
_entity_poly.type
_entity_poly.pdbx_seq_one_letter_code
_entity_poly.pdbx_strand_id
1 'polypeptide(L)'
;MIGFLVVISVLFFESKCLDQRDTSFCDPKYSGSSYAVPHPQFCDKYVTCQRGLAQVYVCEDGLAYHPSKGCRPLHTVDCSSRPFLQPPKGSGSCRRRYGIFADPRGCGRFFKCVNDSAIPDKCASGLTFDEKSIGCRESSPEEAEQCQELALLGCNVDPSGDLSSCTWFRCPSDDTYPYGDHSRHPYPGNCGFYILCIRGGQVKIQGCPEGSVYSVESSSCESEVNSTSCKSPRNLVPLVHKLPSPSSSKFN
;
A
#
# COMPACT_ATOMS: atom_id res chain seq x y z
N MET A 1 34.75 53.52 23.82
CA MET A 1 33.85 52.38 23.54
C MET A 1 32.86 52.81 22.46
N ILE A 2 33.09 52.40 21.21
CA ILE A 2 32.25 52.74 20.06
C ILE A 2 31.46 51.48 19.71
N GLY A 3 30.14 51.51 19.91
CA GLY A 3 29.25 50.38 19.61
C GLY A 3 28.83 50.41 18.15
N PHE A 4 29.18 49.37 17.39
CA PHE A 4 28.67 49.13 16.04
C PHE A 4 27.32 48.42 16.13
N LEU A 5 26.26 49.10 15.68
CA LEU A 5 24.95 48.51 15.40
C LEU A 5 25.05 47.75 14.08
N VAL A 6 25.04 46.43 14.15
CA VAL A 6 24.93 45.55 12.98
C VAL A 6 23.45 45.47 12.59
N VAL A 7 23.08 46.17 11.52
CA VAL A 7 21.76 46.06 10.89
C VAL A 7 21.75 44.77 10.06
N ILE A 8 21.15 43.71 10.59
CA ILE A 8 20.92 42.46 9.85
C ILE A 8 19.76 42.71 8.88
N SER A 9 20.08 42.90 7.61
CA SER A 9 19.13 42.92 6.50
C SER A 9 18.55 41.52 6.30
N VAL A 10 17.33 41.31 6.79
CA VAL A 10 16.54 40.11 6.52
C VAL A 10 16.10 40.15 5.06
N LEU A 11 16.80 39.40 4.20
CA LEU A 11 16.37 39.13 2.83
C LEU A 11 15.12 38.24 2.90
N PHE A 12 13.96 38.84 2.71
CA PHE A 12 12.71 38.11 2.47
C PHE A 12 12.83 37.40 1.11
N PHE A 13 13.10 36.09 1.14
CA PHE A 13 12.83 35.23 -0.01
C PHE A 13 11.31 35.13 -0.15
N GLU A 14 10.73 35.90 -1.08
CA GLU A 14 9.36 35.71 -1.52
C GLU A 14 9.18 34.27 -2.02
N SER A 15 8.50 33.46 -1.22
CA SER A 15 8.00 32.18 -1.67
C SER A 15 6.87 32.47 -2.64
N LYS A 16 7.18 32.50 -3.95
CA LYS A 16 6.15 32.62 -4.99
C LYS A 16 5.20 31.42 -4.86
N CYS A 17 3.98 31.69 -4.42
CA CYS A 17 2.89 30.72 -4.50
C CYS A 17 2.59 30.49 -5.99
N LEU A 18 2.63 29.23 -6.45
CA LEU A 18 2.25 28.85 -7.81
C LEU A 18 0.79 29.25 -8.06
N ASP A 19 0.56 30.15 -9.01
CA ASP A 19 -0.77 30.52 -9.50
C ASP A 19 -1.36 29.36 -10.32
N GLN A 20 -2.65 29.10 -10.17
CA GLN A 20 -3.40 28.01 -10.83
C GLN A 20 -3.49 28.17 -12.36
N ARG A 21 -3.00 29.27 -12.93
CA ARG A 21 -3.00 29.57 -14.37
C ARG A 21 -1.60 29.80 -14.95
N ASP A 22 -0.59 29.11 -14.42
CA ASP A 22 0.73 29.12 -15.04
C ASP A 22 0.76 28.23 -16.30
N THR A 23 0.68 28.85 -17.49
CA THR A 23 0.79 28.13 -18.77
C THR A 23 2.20 27.63 -19.06
N SER A 24 3.21 27.98 -18.25
CA SER A 24 4.61 27.57 -18.46
C SER A 24 4.81 26.04 -18.44
N PHE A 25 3.88 25.29 -17.84
CA PHE A 25 3.90 23.82 -17.85
C PHE A 25 3.55 23.21 -19.21
N CYS A 26 2.83 23.96 -20.06
CA CYS A 26 2.34 23.46 -21.33
C CYS A 26 3.19 24.00 -22.47
N ASP A 27 3.83 23.07 -23.20
CA ASP A 27 4.50 23.36 -24.46
C ASP A 27 3.49 23.93 -25.50
N PRO A 28 3.67 25.19 -25.93
CA PRO A 28 2.79 25.84 -26.91
C PRO A 28 2.67 25.07 -28.22
N LYS A 29 3.67 24.26 -28.58
CA LYS A 29 3.67 23.43 -29.79
C LYS A 29 2.54 22.41 -29.81
N TYR A 30 2.09 21.96 -28.63
CA TYR A 30 1.01 20.99 -28.47
C TYR A 30 -0.27 21.64 -27.95
N SER A 31 -0.43 22.95 -28.14
CA SER A 31 -1.62 23.71 -27.73
C SER A 31 -2.93 23.21 -28.34
N GLY A 32 -2.91 22.43 -29.43
CA GLY A 32 -4.10 21.77 -29.99
C GLY A 32 -4.47 20.43 -29.35
N SER A 33 -3.62 19.87 -28.48
CA SER A 33 -3.71 18.50 -27.98
C SER A 33 -3.96 18.45 -26.47
N SER A 34 -4.33 17.26 -25.99
CA SER A 34 -4.43 16.93 -24.56
C SER A 34 -3.32 15.95 -24.17
N TYR A 35 -2.51 16.31 -23.18
CA TYR A 35 -1.44 15.46 -22.65
C TYR A 35 -1.15 15.79 -21.19
N ALA A 36 -0.36 14.94 -20.52
CA ALA A 36 -0.01 15.13 -19.11
C ALA A 36 1.51 15.03 -18.90
N VAL A 37 2.05 15.92 -18.07
CA VAL A 37 3.48 16.01 -17.75
C VAL A 37 3.71 15.94 -16.24
N PRO A 38 4.87 15.45 -15.77
CA PRO A 38 5.19 15.44 -14.34
C PRO A 38 5.26 16.86 -13.76
N HIS A 39 4.85 17.02 -12.50
CA HIS A 39 5.15 18.24 -11.77
C HIS A 39 6.66 18.34 -11.49
N PRO A 40 7.30 19.52 -11.60
CA PRO A 40 8.75 19.67 -11.51
C PRO A 40 9.32 19.38 -10.11
N GLN A 41 8.52 19.57 -9.06
CA GLN A 41 8.99 19.42 -7.68
C GLN A 41 8.33 18.29 -6.88
N PHE A 42 7.14 17.84 -7.29
CA PHE A 42 6.32 16.89 -6.51
C PHE A 42 6.18 15.59 -7.30
N CYS A 43 6.57 14.47 -6.73
CA CYS A 43 6.54 13.19 -7.44
C CYS A 43 5.12 12.67 -7.65
N ASP A 44 4.22 13.02 -6.74
CA ASP A 44 2.82 12.62 -6.73
C ASP A 44 1.90 13.64 -7.40
N LYS A 45 2.45 14.66 -8.05
CA LYS A 45 1.66 15.61 -8.85
C LYS A 45 2.01 15.53 -10.32
N TYR A 46 1.02 15.87 -11.13
CA TYR A 46 1.17 15.99 -12.57
C TYR A 46 0.32 17.16 -13.08
N VAL A 47 0.66 17.64 -14.27
CA VAL A 47 -0.06 18.73 -14.92
C VAL A 47 -0.68 18.17 -16.17
N THR A 48 -1.99 18.32 -16.32
CA THR A 48 -2.65 18.08 -17.60
C THR A 48 -2.67 19.37 -18.38
N CYS A 49 -2.29 19.30 -19.65
CA CYS A 49 -2.38 20.38 -20.60
C CYS A 49 -3.53 20.08 -21.55
N GLN A 50 -4.52 20.97 -21.61
CA GLN A 50 -5.62 20.89 -22.56
C GLN A 50 -5.83 22.26 -23.18
N ARG A 51 -5.67 22.35 -24.49
CA ARG A 51 -5.79 23.63 -25.22
C ARG A 51 -4.86 24.74 -24.69
N GLY A 52 -3.65 24.35 -24.26
CA GLY A 52 -2.68 25.26 -23.64
C GLY A 52 -2.99 25.64 -22.19
N LEU A 53 -4.09 25.16 -21.60
CA LEU A 53 -4.42 25.39 -20.20
C LEU A 53 -3.81 24.28 -19.33
N ALA A 54 -2.98 24.70 -18.37
CA ALA A 54 -2.38 23.83 -17.37
C ALA A 54 -3.32 23.65 -16.17
N GLN A 55 -3.51 22.41 -15.72
CA GLN A 55 -4.18 22.10 -14.47
C GLN A 55 -3.39 21.06 -13.69
N VAL A 56 -3.12 21.34 -12.42
CA VAL A 56 -2.37 20.46 -11.53
C VAL A 56 -3.32 19.44 -10.90
N TYR A 57 -2.92 18.17 -10.97
CA TYR A 57 -3.57 17.03 -10.34
C TYR A 57 -2.61 16.36 -9.37
N VAL A 58 -3.18 15.68 -8.38
CA VAL A 58 -2.44 14.90 -7.37
C VAL A 58 -2.87 13.45 -7.53
N CYS A 59 -1.91 12.53 -7.56
CA CYS A 59 -2.16 11.11 -7.43
C CYS A 59 -2.68 10.78 -6.02
N GLU A 60 -3.37 9.65 -5.88
CA GLU A 60 -3.76 9.14 -4.56
C GLU A 60 -2.54 8.91 -3.65
N ASP A 61 -2.75 9.01 -2.33
CA ASP A 61 -1.67 8.94 -1.34
C ASP A 61 -0.93 7.59 -1.41
N GLY A 62 0.37 7.63 -1.68
CA GLY A 62 1.20 6.43 -1.90
C GLY A 62 1.41 6.06 -3.36
N LEU A 63 0.83 6.82 -4.29
CA LEU A 63 1.14 6.76 -5.71
C LEU A 63 1.98 7.98 -6.13
N ALA A 64 2.77 7.80 -7.19
CA ALA A 64 3.53 8.83 -7.87
C ALA A 64 3.24 8.82 -9.37
N TYR A 65 3.33 9.97 -10.02
CA TYR A 65 3.07 10.07 -11.45
C TYR A 65 4.26 9.56 -12.26
N HIS A 66 4.02 8.59 -13.14
CA HIS A 66 4.96 8.12 -14.15
C HIS A 66 4.54 8.65 -15.53
N PRO A 67 5.42 9.34 -16.29
CA PRO A 67 5.06 10.01 -17.55
C PRO A 67 4.25 9.18 -18.55
N SER A 68 4.63 7.92 -18.75
CA SER A 68 3.97 7.03 -19.71
C SER A 68 2.90 6.11 -19.11
N LYS A 69 2.81 6.03 -17.77
CA LYS A 69 2.02 4.98 -17.09
C LYS A 69 0.98 5.55 -16.11
N GLY A 70 0.89 6.88 -16.00
CA GLY A 70 0.01 7.56 -15.04
C GLY A 70 0.47 7.36 -13.60
N CYS A 71 -0.47 7.49 -12.66
CA CYS A 71 -0.19 7.25 -11.25
C CYS A 71 0.16 5.76 -11.01
N ARG A 72 1.30 5.51 -10.37
CA ARG A 72 1.84 4.18 -10.06
C ARG A 72 2.35 4.14 -8.62
N PRO A 73 2.48 2.94 -8.00
CA PRO A 73 3.00 2.85 -6.65
C PRO A 73 4.33 3.60 -6.50
N LEU A 74 4.46 4.38 -5.42
CA LEU A 74 5.58 5.30 -5.22
C LEU A 74 6.95 4.63 -5.45
N HIS A 75 7.15 3.41 -4.95
CA HIS A 75 8.41 2.66 -5.07
C HIS A 75 8.75 2.20 -6.51
N THR A 76 7.83 2.33 -7.45
CA THR A 76 8.02 1.95 -8.88
C THR A 76 8.32 3.15 -9.77
N VAL A 77 8.38 4.35 -9.19
CA VAL A 77 8.58 5.62 -9.92
C VAL A 77 9.85 6.28 -9.43
N ASP A 78 10.70 6.72 -10.36
CA ASP A 78 11.84 7.55 -10.01
C ASP A 78 11.37 8.95 -9.58
N CYS A 79 11.62 9.26 -8.31
CA CYS A 79 11.29 10.53 -7.66
C CYS A 79 12.53 11.37 -7.34
N SER A 80 13.74 10.94 -7.75
CA SER A 80 15.00 11.59 -7.38
C SER A 80 15.05 13.08 -7.76
N SER A 81 14.49 13.44 -8.91
CA SER A 81 14.44 14.83 -9.41
C SER A 81 13.30 15.68 -8.87
N ARG A 82 12.31 15.07 -8.19
CA ARG A 82 11.07 15.71 -7.73
C ARG A 82 10.59 15.08 -6.42
N PRO A 83 11.35 15.22 -5.33
CA PRO A 83 11.20 14.39 -4.15
C PRO A 83 10.00 14.73 -3.25
N PHE A 84 9.33 15.87 -3.47
CA PHE A 84 8.22 16.26 -2.60
C PHE A 84 6.98 15.41 -2.84
N LEU A 85 6.22 15.19 -1.78
CA LEU A 85 4.99 14.41 -1.76
C LEU A 85 3.95 15.16 -0.93
N GLN A 86 2.68 14.82 -1.14
CA GLN A 86 1.62 15.19 -0.20
C GLN A 86 1.87 14.55 1.19
N PRO A 87 1.31 15.14 2.26
CA PRO A 87 1.30 14.52 3.58
C PRO A 87 0.65 13.13 3.53
N PRO A 88 1.19 12.14 4.25
CA PRO A 88 0.61 10.81 4.31
C PRO A 88 -0.81 10.86 4.91
N LYS A 89 -1.72 10.05 4.37
CA LYS A 89 -3.13 9.95 4.77
C LYS A 89 -3.55 8.54 5.15
N GLY A 90 -2.58 7.62 5.27
CA GLY A 90 -2.82 6.24 5.63
C GLY A 90 -3.30 6.06 7.08
N SER A 91 -3.74 4.84 7.42
CA SER A 91 -4.16 4.46 8.77
C SER A 91 -3.74 3.03 9.14
N GLY A 92 -3.67 2.74 10.45
CA GLY A 92 -3.33 1.41 10.95
C GLY A 92 -1.96 0.91 10.46
N SER A 93 -1.93 -0.27 9.84
CA SER A 93 -0.72 -0.87 9.26
C SER A 93 -0.26 -0.19 7.95
N CYS A 94 -1.05 0.74 7.41
CA CYS A 94 -0.75 1.46 6.19
C CYS A 94 -0.24 2.87 6.51
N ARG A 95 1.07 3.14 6.32
CA ARG A 95 1.61 4.50 6.48
C ARG A 95 1.09 5.47 5.41
N ARG A 96 0.72 4.94 4.23
CA ARG A 96 -0.01 5.63 3.16
C ARG A 96 -1.12 4.74 2.64
N ARG A 97 -2.14 5.33 2.00
CA ARG A 97 -3.29 4.58 1.47
C ARG A 97 -2.89 3.46 0.51
N TYR A 98 -1.86 3.72 -0.30
CA TYR A 98 -1.25 2.76 -1.21
C TYR A 98 0.23 2.54 -0.85
N GLY A 99 0.70 1.30 -0.93
CA GLY A 99 2.11 1.01 -0.70
C GLY A 99 2.38 -0.40 -0.20
N ILE A 100 3.64 -0.66 0.14
CA ILE A 100 4.07 -1.90 0.77
C ILE A 100 4.88 -1.50 2.00
N PHE A 101 4.51 -2.01 3.17
CA PHE A 101 5.10 -1.61 4.45
C PHE A 101 5.46 -2.84 5.28
N ALA A 102 6.58 -2.80 6.01
CA ALA A 102 6.97 -3.91 6.86
C ALA A 102 5.94 -4.12 7.99
N ASP A 103 5.69 -5.38 8.35
CA ASP A 103 4.95 -5.71 9.57
C ASP A 103 5.93 -5.58 10.75
N PRO A 104 5.62 -4.79 11.79
CA PRO A 104 6.50 -4.63 12.96
C PRO A 104 6.81 -5.95 13.68
N ARG A 105 6.02 -7.01 13.46
CA ARG A 105 6.29 -8.35 13.99
C ARG A 105 7.47 -9.06 13.30
N GLY A 106 8.02 -8.51 12.21
CA GLY A 106 9.21 -9.03 11.54
C GLY A 106 8.97 -10.34 10.77
N CYS A 107 10.02 -11.16 10.65
CA CYS A 107 9.96 -12.49 10.03
C CYS A 107 9.46 -12.52 8.58
N GLY A 108 9.95 -11.58 7.79
CA GLY A 108 9.60 -11.49 6.37
C GLY A 108 8.17 -11.02 6.13
N ARG A 109 7.42 -10.63 7.16
CA ARG A 109 6.03 -10.19 7.04
C ARG A 109 5.94 -8.75 6.58
N PHE A 110 4.95 -8.46 5.75
CA PHE A 110 4.67 -7.12 5.27
C PHE A 110 3.18 -6.97 4.92
N PHE A 111 2.75 -5.74 4.71
CA PHE A 111 1.40 -5.41 4.26
C PHE A 111 1.45 -4.75 2.90
N LYS A 112 0.61 -5.22 1.97
CA LYS A 112 0.27 -4.51 0.75
C LYS A 112 -0.97 -3.66 1.05
N CYS A 113 -0.82 -2.35 0.97
CA CYS A 113 -1.89 -1.41 1.24
C CYS A 113 -2.55 -0.97 -0.07
N VAL A 114 -3.86 -1.11 -0.12
CA VAL A 114 -4.70 -0.65 -1.23
C VAL A 114 -5.89 0.07 -0.62
N ASN A 115 -5.94 1.40 -0.79
CA ASN A 115 -6.99 2.25 -0.23
C ASN A 115 -7.24 1.97 1.27
N ASP A 116 -6.18 2.07 2.08
CA ASP A 116 -6.17 1.81 3.54
C ASP A 116 -6.41 0.34 3.96
N SER A 117 -6.76 -0.55 3.03
CA SER A 117 -6.87 -1.98 3.32
C SER A 117 -5.48 -2.62 3.36
N ALA A 118 -5.03 -2.97 4.56
CA ALA A 118 -3.77 -3.68 4.79
C ALA A 118 -3.93 -5.18 4.50
N ILE A 119 -3.35 -5.64 3.41
CA ILE A 119 -3.38 -7.04 2.99
C ILE A 119 -2.07 -7.70 3.47
N PRO A 120 -2.13 -8.64 4.42
CA PRO A 120 -0.91 -9.27 4.93
C PRO A 120 -0.28 -10.18 3.87
N ASP A 121 1.04 -10.15 3.76
CA ASP A 121 1.83 -11.05 2.92
C ASP A 121 3.18 -11.33 3.61
N LYS A 122 3.97 -12.25 3.04
CA LYS A 122 5.27 -12.61 3.60
C LYS A 122 6.27 -13.04 2.52
N CYS A 123 7.55 -12.87 2.86
CA CYS A 123 8.64 -13.45 2.12
C CYS A 123 8.69 -14.98 2.27
N ALA A 124 9.42 -15.64 1.37
CA ALA A 124 9.70 -17.06 1.49
C ALA A 124 10.51 -17.36 2.77
N SER A 125 10.50 -18.62 3.21
CA SER A 125 11.22 -19.06 4.40
C SER A 125 12.71 -18.70 4.31
N GLY A 126 13.27 -18.15 5.39
CA GLY A 126 14.66 -17.69 5.46
C GLY A 126 14.92 -16.31 4.85
N LEU A 127 13.87 -15.60 4.41
CA LEU A 127 13.98 -14.24 3.89
C LEU A 127 13.27 -13.22 4.79
N THR A 128 13.88 -12.04 4.91
CA THR A 128 13.33 -10.86 5.59
C THR A 128 12.86 -9.84 4.54
N PHE A 129 11.77 -9.13 4.84
CA PHE A 129 11.30 -8.03 4.01
C PHE A 129 12.14 -6.78 4.30
N ASP A 130 12.79 -6.23 3.28
CA ASP A 130 13.47 -4.95 3.33
C ASP A 130 12.58 -3.87 2.75
N GLU A 131 12.10 -2.99 3.63
CA GLU A 131 11.22 -1.89 3.24
C GLU A 131 11.94 -0.80 2.44
N LYS A 132 13.28 -0.74 2.49
CA LYS A 132 14.04 0.23 1.69
C LYS A 132 14.04 -0.14 0.21
N SER A 133 14.31 -1.41 -0.11
CA SER A 133 14.25 -1.92 -1.48
C SER A 133 12.85 -2.40 -1.90
N ILE A 134 11.90 -2.47 -0.96
CA ILE A 134 10.57 -3.04 -1.16
C ILE A 134 10.68 -4.45 -1.75
N GLY A 135 11.44 -5.31 -1.06
CA GLY A 135 11.79 -6.63 -1.55
C GLY A 135 12.14 -7.61 -0.43
N CYS A 136 12.24 -8.89 -0.78
CA CYS A 136 12.71 -9.92 0.13
C CYS A 136 14.22 -10.11 -0.04
N ARG A 137 14.95 -10.11 1.07
CA ARG A 137 16.39 -10.38 1.13
C ARG A 137 16.67 -11.51 2.10
N GLU A 138 17.88 -12.05 2.05
CA GLU A 138 18.32 -13.02 3.05
C GLU A 138 18.24 -12.42 4.46
N SER A 139 17.76 -13.24 5.40
CA SER A 139 17.73 -12.89 6.82
C SER A 139 19.15 -12.91 7.39
N SER A 140 19.46 -11.94 8.25
CA SER A 140 20.67 -12.04 9.07
C SER A 140 20.54 -13.21 10.08
N PRO A 141 21.66 -13.71 10.67
CA PRO A 141 21.58 -14.73 11.71
C PRO A 141 20.68 -14.33 12.90
N GLU A 142 20.75 -13.06 13.30
CA GLU A 142 19.92 -12.50 14.38
C GLU A 142 18.43 -12.45 14.02
N GLU A 143 18.11 -12.01 12.80
CA GLU A 143 16.72 -12.00 12.29
C GLU A 143 16.16 -13.42 12.18
N ALA A 144 16.99 -14.38 11.75
CA ALA A 144 16.60 -15.78 11.64
C ALA A 144 16.36 -16.41 13.02
N GLU A 145 17.21 -16.13 14.02
CA GLU A 145 17.07 -16.64 15.38
C GLU A 145 15.82 -16.08 16.08
N GLN A 146 15.48 -14.82 15.82
CA GLN A 146 14.27 -14.18 16.36
C GLN A 146 12.98 -14.70 15.71
N CYS A 147 13.08 -15.34 14.55
CA CYS A 147 11.94 -15.86 13.82
C CYS A 147 11.67 -17.31 14.16
N GLN A 148 11.18 -17.52 15.38
CA GLN A 148 11.10 -18.86 15.94
C GLN A 148 9.96 -19.75 15.41
N GLU A 149 8.86 -19.27 14.84
CA GLU A 149 7.91 -20.19 14.20
C GLU A 149 7.01 -19.58 13.13
N LEU A 150 6.69 -20.44 12.16
CA LEU A 150 5.60 -20.40 11.18
C LEU A 150 4.89 -19.05 11.11
N ALA A 151 5.50 -18.11 10.39
CA ALA A 151 4.81 -16.92 9.90
C ALA A 151 3.71 -17.33 8.93
N LEU A 152 2.65 -18.01 9.38
CA LEU A 152 1.44 -18.20 8.62
C LEU A 152 0.70 -16.86 8.63
N LEU A 153 0.12 -16.48 7.49
CA LEU A 153 -0.56 -15.19 7.37
C LEU A 153 -1.73 -15.16 8.35
N GLY A 154 -1.57 -14.44 9.47
CA GLY A 154 -2.58 -14.26 10.50
C GLY A 154 -2.80 -15.46 11.44
N CYS A 155 -1.77 -16.27 11.68
CA CYS A 155 -1.74 -17.20 12.81
C CYS A 155 -0.77 -16.69 13.88
N ASN A 156 -1.12 -16.93 15.15
CA ASN A 156 -0.14 -17.03 16.23
C ASN A 156 -0.05 -18.51 16.60
N VAL A 157 1.17 -19.05 16.73
CA VAL A 157 1.38 -20.38 17.32
C VAL A 157 1.47 -20.19 18.83
N ASP A 158 0.64 -20.90 19.58
CA ASP A 158 0.79 -20.98 21.04
C ASP A 158 2.00 -21.88 21.36
N PRO A 159 2.78 -21.65 22.44
CA PRO A 159 3.86 -22.52 22.92
C PRO A 159 3.57 -24.03 23.01
N SER A 160 2.31 -24.46 22.91
CA SER A 160 1.91 -25.86 22.79
C SER A 160 2.05 -26.46 21.37
N GLY A 161 2.39 -25.65 20.35
CA GLY A 161 2.45 -26.06 18.95
C GLY A 161 1.07 -26.22 18.30
N ASP A 162 0.00 -25.85 19.00
CA ASP A 162 -1.36 -25.95 18.48
C ASP A 162 -1.68 -24.73 17.60
N LEU A 163 -1.97 -24.98 16.32
CA LEU A 163 -2.38 -23.96 15.35
C LEU A 163 -3.84 -23.50 15.56
N SER A 164 -4.48 -23.85 16.68
CA SER A 164 -5.89 -23.56 16.98
C SER A 164 -6.25 -22.07 16.94
N SER A 165 -5.27 -21.16 17.04
CA SER A 165 -5.43 -19.72 16.86
C SER A 165 -4.96 -19.19 15.49
N CYS A 166 -5.07 -19.97 14.42
CA CYS A 166 -5.08 -19.45 13.05
C CYS A 166 -6.43 -18.77 12.76
N THR A 167 -6.55 -17.49 13.10
CA THR A 167 -7.86 -16.86 13.30
C THR A 167 -8.51 -16.22 12.07
N TRP A 168 -8.05 -16.40 10.83
CA TRP A 168 -8.85 -15.81 9.73
C TRP A 168 -9.02 -16.61 8.43
N PHE A 169 -8.09 -17.47 8.00
CA PHE A 169 -8.32 -18.36 6.86
C PHE A 169 -7.40 -19.59 6.84
N ARG A 170 -7.95 -20.77 6.53
CA ARG A 170 -7.20 -22.02 6.29
C ARG A 170 -7.62 -22.57 4.94
N CYS A 171 -6.65 -23.00 4.12
CA CYS A 171 -6.95 -23.68 2.86
C CYS A 171 -7.72 -24.98 3.13
N PRO A 172 -8.71 -25.34 2.30
CA PRO A 172 -9.40 -26.61 2.41
C PRO A 172 -8.41 -27.77 2.39
N SER A 173 -8.63 -28.79 3.22
CA SER A 173 -7.77 -29.99 3.25
C SER A 173 -7.92 -30.85 1.99
N ASP A 174 -9.05 -30.73 1.31
CA ASP A 174 -9.46 -31.42 0.08
C ASP A 174 -9.36 -30.52 -1.15
N ASP A 175 -8.47 -29.52 -1.13
CA ASP A 175 -8.39 -28.51 -2.17
C ASP A 175 -8.05 -29.11 -3.54
N THR A 176 -8.94 -28.92 -4.50
CA THR A 176 -8.69 -29.21 -5.90
C THR A 176 -7.96 -28.02 -6.49
N TYR A 177 -6.73 -28.19 -7.01
CA TYR A 177 -5.94 -27.11 -7.62
C TYR A 177 -6.34 -26.89 -9.09
N PRO A 178 -7.39 -26.10 -9.41
CA PRO A 178 -7.98 -26.05 -10.75
C PRO A 178 -7.08 -25.27 -11.71
N TYR A 179 -6.21 -24.42 -11.15
CA TYR A 179 -5.29 -23.54 -11.86
C TYR A 179 -3.87 -24.11 -11.86
N GLY A 180 -3.75 -25.45 -11.82
CA GLY A 180 -2.48 -26.17 -11.87
C GLY A 180 -1.85 -26.36 -10.49
N ASP A 181 -1.27 -25.31 -9.91
CA ASP A 181 -0.56 -25.34 -8.63
C ASP A 181 -1.30 -24.62 -7.50
N HIS A 182 -2.42 -23.96 -7.78
CA HIS A 182 -3.20 -23.26 -6.76
C HIS A 182 -4.71 -23.34 -7.01
N SER A 183 -5.47 -23.09 -5.95
CA SER A 183 -6.91 -22.79 -5.97
C SER A 183 -7.14 -21.35 -5.53
N ARG A 184 -8.39 -20.87 -5.63
CA ARG A 184 -8.77 -19.50 -5.30
C ARG A 184 -9.98 -19.53 -4.36
N HIS A 185 -9.95 -18.66 -3.35
CA HIS A 185 -10.95 -18.59 -2.30
C HIS A 185 -11.34 -17.14 -2.00
N PRO A 186 -12.57 -16.87 -1.51
CA PRO A 186 -12.99 -15.50 -1.21
C PRO A 186 -12.16 -14.89 -0.06
N TYR A 187 -11.82 -13.60 -0.19
CA TYR A 187 -11.24 -12.85 0.93
C TYR A 187 -12.35 -12.31 1.85
N PRO A 188 -12.30 -12.57 3.16
CA PRO A 188 -13.29 -12.06 4.10
C PRO A 188 -13.29 -10.53 4.17
N GLY A 189 -14.48 -9.92 4.17
CA GLY A 189 -14.66 -8.48 4.38
C GLY A 189 -14.42 -7.60 3.16
N ASN A 190 -13.77 -8.10 2.09
CA ASN A 190 -13.51 -7.30 0.90
C ASN A 190 -13.45 -8.17 -0.38
N CYS A 191 -14.45 -8.01 -1.25
CA CYS A 191 -14.56 -8.77 -2.49
C CYS A 191 -13.58 -8.32 -3.58
N GLY A 192 -12.88 -7.20 -3.40
CA GLY A 192 -11.78 -6.80 -4.28
C GLY A 192 -10.54 -7.67 -4.12
N PHE A 193 -10.52 -8.59 -3.14
CA PHE A 193 -9.41 -9.52 -2.90
C PHE A 193 -9.88 -10.98 -2.92
N TYR A 194 -8.92 -11.87 -3.13
CA TYR A 194 -9.09 -13.31 -3.04
C TYR A 194 -7.81 -13.97 -2.55
N ILE A 195 -7.96 -15.18 -2.03
CA ILE A 195 -6.90 -15.95 -1.41
C ILE A 195 -6.47 -17.06 -2.38
N LEU A 196 -5.17 -17.16 -2.62
CA LEU A 196 -4.53 -18.26 -3.31
C LEU A 196 -4.05 -19.30 -2.32
N CYS A 197 -4.55 -20.52 -2.47
CA CYS A 197 -4.05 -21.69 -1.77
C CYS A 197 -3.14 -22.46 -2.73
N ILE A 198 -1.83 -22.36 -2.51
CA ILE A 198 -0.81 -22.94 -3.39
C ILE A 198 -0.40 -24.30 -2.83
N ARG A 199 -0.19 -25.26 -3.73
CA ARG A 199 0.31 -26.61 -3.43
C ARG A 199 1.57 -26.51 -2.57
N GLY A 200 1.57 -27.25 -1.46
CA GLY A 200 2.61 -27.14 -0.43
C GLY A 200 2.27 -26.19 0.71
N GLY A 201 1.03 -25.68 0.78
CA GLY A 201 0.48 -25.00 1.96
C GLY A 201 0.77 -23.50 2.03
N GLN A 202 1.30 -22.89 0.96
CA GLN A 202 1.49 -21.45 0.92
C GLN A 202 0.16 -20.74 0.64
N VAL A 203 -0.13 -19.71 1.43
CA VAL A 203 -1.26 -18.82 1.23
C VAL A 203 -0.75 -17.49 0.70
N LYS A 204 -1.36 -16.97 -0.37
CA LYS A 204 -1.13 -15.59 -0.85
C LYS A 204 -2.47 -14.88 -0.98
N ILE A 205 -2.48 -13.56 -0.85
CA ILE A 205 -3.66 -12.75 -1.12
C ILE A 205 -3.41 -11.93 -2.39
N GLN A 206 -4.41 -11.88 -3.26
CA GLN A 206 -4.35 -11.15 -4.53
C GLN A 206 -5.54 -10.21 -4.66
N GLY A 207 -5.34 -9.11 -5.39
CA GLY A 207 -6.40 -8.19 -5.77
C GLY A 207 -7.01 -8.58 -7.11
N CYS A 208 -8.31 -8.35 -7.24
CA CYS A 208 -8.98 -8.33 -8.52
C CYS A 208 -8.57 -7.08 -9.33
N PRO A 209 -8.62 -7.15 -10.67
CA PRO A 209 -8.48 -5.98 -11.52
C PRO A 209 -9.44 -4.85 -11.12
N GLU A 210 -9.07 -3.61 -11.43
CA GLU A 210 -9.90 -2.44 -11.15
C GLU A 210 -11.31 -2.59 -11.74
N GLY A 211 -12.35 -2.29 -10.94
CA GLY A 211 -13.76 -2.44 -11.33
C GLY A 211 -14.29 -3.88 -11.35
N SER A 212 -13.55 -4.84 -10.78
CA SER A 212 -13.98 -6.23 -10.66
C SER A 212 -13.88 -6.75 -9.23
N VAL A 213 -14.72 -7.74 -8.92
CA VAL A 213 -14.83 -8.39 -7.61
C VAL A 213 -14.74 -9.90 -7.78
N TYR A 214 -14.23 -10.57 -6.76
CA TYR A 214 -14.12 -12.03 -6.74
C TYR A 214 -15.50 -12.68 -6.59
N SER A 215 -15.81 -13.59 -7.51
CA SER A 215 -17.00 -14.42 -7.52
C SER A 215 -16.67 -15.82 -7.03
N VAL A 216 -17.39 -16.28 -6.00
CA VAL A 216 -17.25 -17.63 -5.45
C VAL A 216 -17.78 -18.69 -6.43
N GLU A 217 -18.80 -18.34 -7.22
CA GLU A 217 -19.45 -19.26 -8.15
C GLU A 217 -18.54 -19.63 -9.32
N SER A 218 -17.80 -18.67 -9.86
CA SER A 218 -16.82 -18.91 -10.93
C SER A 218 -15.39 -19.09 -10.46
N SER A 219 -15.13 -18.91 -9.16
CA SER A 219 -13.78 -18.87 -8.58
C SER A 219 -12.83 -17.90 -9.29
N SER A 220 -13.35 -16.74 -9.74
CA SER A 220 -12.63 -15.76 -10.56
C SER A 220 -13.10 -14.33 -10.32
N CYS A 221 -12.35 -13.34 -10.80
CA CYS A 221 -12.74 -11.93 -10.75
C CYS A 221 -13.69 -11.60 -11.90
N GLU A 222 -14.82 -10.99 -11.58
CA GLU A 222 -15.89 -10.59 -12.51
C GLU A 222 -16.20 -9.10 -12.35
N SER A 223 -16.67 -8.45 -13.42
CA SER A 223 -17.08 -7.06 -13.33
C SER A 223 -18.23 -6.88 -12.32
N GLU A 224 -18.17 -5.81 -11.54
CA GLU A 224 -19.18 -5.53 -10.49
C GLU A 224 -20.61 -5.48 -11.06
N VAL A 225 -20.76 -4.99 -12.29
CA VAL A 225 -22.04 -4.85 -13.01
C VAL A 225 -22.71 -6.20 -13.31
N ASN A 226 -21.93 -7.27 -13.47
CA ASN A 226 -22.44 -8.61 -13.77
C ASN A 226 -22.51 -9.51 -12.53
N SER A 227 -21.90 -9.11 -11.42
CA SER A 227 -21.77 -9.97 -10.24
C SER A 227 -23.03 -9.89 -9.36
N THR A 228 -23.72 -11.03 -9.16
CA THR A 228 -24.75 -11.19 -8.12
C THR A 228 -24.15 -11.69 -6.79
N SER A 229 -22.83 -11.88 -6.75
CA SER A 229 -22.19 -12.91 -5.90
C SER A 229 -21.01 -12.40 -5.08
N CYS A 230 -20.89 -11.08 -4.83
CA CYS A 230 -20.04 -10.57 -3.74
C CYS A 230 -20.71 -10.90 -2.39
N LYS A 231 -20.59 -12.17 -1.99
CA LYS A 231 -20.93 -12.64 -0.64
C LYS A 231 -19.63 -12.75 0.13
N SER A 232 -19.07 -11.60 0.54
CA SER A 232 -18.15 -11.58 1.68
C SER A 232 -18.83 -12.35 2.81
N PRO A 233 -18.22 -13.38 3.44
CA PRO A 233 -18.83 -14.06 4.57
C PRO A 233 -19.07 -13.01 5.67
N ARG A 234 -20.32 -12.55 5.80
CA ARG A 234 -20.75 -11.49 6.74
C ARG A 234 -20.62 -11.88 8.21
N ASN A 235 -20.09 -13.07 8.52
CA ASN A 235 -20.01 -13.63 9.86
C ASN A 235 -18.58 -13.87 10.33
N LEU A 236 -17.67 -12.94 10.06
CA LEU A 236 -16.45 -12.80 10.85
C LEU A 236 -16.40 -11.35 11.32
N VAL A 237 -16.70 -11.19 12.61
CA VAL A 237 -16.51 -9.93 13.33
C VAL A 237 -15.07 -9.48 13.06
N PRO A 238 -14.84 -8.27 12.50
CA PRO A 238 -13.51 -7.70 12.52
C PRO A 238 -13.10 -7.65 13.99
N LEU A 239 -12.07 -8.39 14.38
CA LEU A 239 -11.37 -8.09 15.62
C LEU A 239 -10.71 -6.74 15.39
N VAL A 240 -11.48 -5.68 15.58
CA VAL A 240 -10.99 -4.35 15.90
C VAL A 240 -10.01 -4.61 17.02
N HIS A 241 -8.73 -4.37 16.77
CA HIS A 241 -7.76 -4.22 17.85
C HIS A 241 -8.33 -3.15 18.78
N LYS A 242 -8.96 -3.57 19.88
CA LYS A 242 -9.19 -2.70 21.00
C LYS A 242 -7.80 -2.26 21.43
N LEU A 243 -7.44 -1.03 21.07
CA LEU A 243 -6.38 -0.31 21.73
C LEU A 243 -6.60 -0.49 23.24
N PRO A 244 -5.60 -0.96 24.01
CA PRO A 244 -5.74 -0.95 25.45
C PRO A 244 -6.01 0.50 25.88
N SER A 245 -7.18 0.70 26.49
CA SER A 245 -7.53 1.95 27.13
C SER A 245 -6.44 2.33 28.13
N PRO A 246 -5.99 3.60 28.18
CA PRO A 246 -5.01 4.03 29.15
C PRO A 246 -5.59 3.79 30.56
N SER A 247 -4.83 3.07 31.37
CA SER A 247 -5.11 2.90 32.79
C SER A 247 -5.21 4.29 33.44
N SER A 248 -6.35 4.55 34.06
CA SER A 248 -6.54 5.74 34.90
C SER A 248 -5.53 5.68 36.06
N SER A 249 -4.48 6.49 36.02
CA SER A 249 -3.70 6.79 37.21
C SER A 249 -4.58 7.56 38.17
N LYS A 250 -4.93 6.94 39.31
CA LYS A 250 -5.39 7.68 40.48
C LYS A 250 -4.25 8.59 40.93
N PHE A 251 -4.44 9.90 40.80
CA PHE A 251 -3.74 10.86 41.64
C PHE A 251 -4.44 10.85 43.00
N ASN A 252 -3.69 10.47 44.02
CA ASN A 252 -3.90 10.96 45.39
C ASN A 252 -3.22 12.33 45.51
#